data_AF-A0A7W2X6T5-F1
#
_entry.id   AF-A0A7W2X6T5-F1
#
_cell.length_a   1.000
_cell.length_b   1.000
_cell.length_c   1.000
_cell.angle_alpha   90.00
_cell.angle_beta   90.00
_cell.angle_gamma   90.00
#
_symmetry.space_group_name_H-M   'P 1'
#
loop_
_entity.id
_entity.type
_entity.pdbx_description
1 polymer ?
#
loop_
_entity_poly.entity_id
_entity_poly.type
_entity_poly.pdbx_seq_one_letter_code
_entity_poly.pdbx_strand_id
1 'polypeptide(L)'
;MKLFRIEDEEDLWCEYGSAYEAILNLMSSSFPDQAKSKWALDKAYVNWRGDSYTVNATFTRFDEAVRDVVMVGCNAEGNRKNELIKTSCGVPIPVEYDSWKKEYSPKGAG
;
A
#
# COMPACT_ATOMS: atom_id res chain seq x y z
N MET A 1 -13.17 2.92 -10.13
CA MET A 1 -12.18 2.75 -9.06
C MET A 1 -12.74 1.76 -8.06
N LYS A 2 -11.99 0.73 -7.70
CA LYS A 2 -12.34 -0.26 -6.67
C LYS A 2 -11.45 -0.03 -5.44
N LEU A 3 -12.02 -0.15 -4.24
CA LEU A 3 -11.34 -0.01 -2.96
C LEU A 3 -11.29 -1.39 -2.30
N PHE A 4 -10.13 -1.74 -1.77
CA PHE A 4 -9.88 -2.91 -0.93
C PHE A 4 -9.38 -2.40 0.42
N ARG A 5 -9.96 -2.86 1.52
CA ARG A 5 -9.45 -2.65 2.87
C ARG A 5 -8.67 -3.88 3.31
N ILE A 6 -8.06 -3.85 4.49
CA ILE A 6 -7.34 -4.99 5.06
C ILE A 6 -8.17 -6.28 5.10
N GLU A 7 -9.48 -6.16 5.30
CA GLU A 7 -10.43 -7.29 5.29
C GLU A 7 -10.66 -7.89 3.89
N ASP A 8 -10.32 -7.17 2.82
CA ASP A 8 -10.44 -7.57 1.42
C ASP A 8 -9.07 -7.97 0.80
N GLU A 9 -8.04 -8.19 1.62
CA GLU A 9 -6.67 -8.46 1.12
C GLU A 9 -6.61 -9.73 0.26
N GLU A 10 -7.37 -10.77 0.60
CA GLU A 10 -7.46 -11.98 -0.21
C GLU A 10 -8.10 -11.72 -1.59
N ASP A 11 -9.12 -10.87 -1.66
CA ASP A 11 -9.75 -10.49 -2.93
C ASP A 11 -8.80 -9.65 -3.80
N LEU A 12 -8.04 -8.74 -3.17
CA LEU A 12 -6.99 -7.98 -3.85
C LEU A 12 -5.93 -8.93 -4.44
N TRP A 13 -5.51 -9.94 -3.67
CA TRP A 13 -4.58 -10.97 -4.13
C TRP A 13 -5.17 -11.79 -5.28
N CYS A 14 -6.44 -12.18 -5.20
CA CYS A 14 -7.09 -12.96 -6.25
C CYS A 14 -7.23 -12.19 -7.57
N GLU A 15 -7.59 -10.91 -7.52
CA GLU A 15 -7.85 -10.11 -8.72
C GLU A 15 -6.61 -9.44 -9.30
N TYR A 16 -5.63 -9.08 -8.46
CA TYR A 16 -4.47 -8.28 -8.84
C TYR A 16 -3.15 -8.84 -8.24
N GLY A 17 -3.09 -10.16 -8.02
CA GLY A 17 -2.01 -10.85 -7.34
C GLY A 17 -0.61 -10.48 -7.81
N SER A 18 -0.35 -10.51 -9.13
CA SER A 18 0.97 -10.15 -9.66
C SER A 18 1.39 -8.72 -9.27
N ALA A 19 0.47 -7.75 -9.41
CA ALA A 19 0.73 -6.35 -9.05
C ALA A 19 0.94 -6.17 -7.55
N TYR A 20 0.15 -6.87 -6.74
CA TYR A 20 0.26 -6.82 -5.28
C TYR A 20 1.55 -7.49 -4.79
N GLU A 21 1.92 -8.63 -5.36
CA GLU A 21 3.18 -9.33 -5.06
C GLU A 21 4.40 -8.48 -5.40
N ALA A 22 4.40 -7.77 -6.54
CA ALA A 22 5.47 -6.85 -6.88
C ALA A 22 5.61 -5.70 -5.87
N ILE A 23 4.49 -5.16 -5.40
CA ILE A 23 4.46 -4.15 -4.32
C ILE A 23 5.09 -4.72 -3.05
N LEU A 24 4.70 -5.92 -2.61
CA LEU A 24 5.24 -6.55 -1.42
C LEU A 24 6.74 -6.83 -1.53
N ASN A 25 7.21 -7.30 -2.69
CA ASN A 25 8.63 -7.52 -2.94
C ASN A 25 9.45 -6.21 -2.88
N LEU A 26 8.93 -5.13 -3.46
CA LEU A 26 9.58 -3.81 -3.38
C LEU A 26 9.57 -3.26 -1.95
N MET A 27 8.46 -3.43 -1.24
CA MET A 27 8.30 -3.07 0.17
C MET A 27 9.32 -3.78 1.05
N SER A 28 9.41 -5.11 0.97
CA SER A 28 10.30 -5.90 1.81
C SER A 28 11.79 -5.59 1.55
N SER A 29 12.15 -5.25 0.31
CA SER A 29 13.51 -4.86 -0.04
C SER A 29 13.86 -3.41 0.35
N SER A 30 12.92 -2.48 0.23
CA SER A 30 13.13 -1.06 0.51
C SER A 30 12.96 -0.72 1.99
N PHE A 31 12.03 -1.39 2.67
CA PHE A 31 11.62 -1.14 4.03
C PHE A 31 11.51 -2.45 4.83
N PRO A 32 12.64 -3.08 5.19
CA PRO A 32 12.64 -4.34 5.93
C PRO A 32 11.82 -4.25 7.21
N ASP A 33 11.17 -5.36 7.58
CA ASP A 33 10.45 -5.49 8.84
C ASP A 33 11.36 -5.21 10.04
N GLN A 34 10.77 -4.65 11.10
CA GLN A 34 11.45 -4.42 12.36
C GLN A 34 11.14 -5.55 13.33
N ALA A 35 12.00 -5.73 14.35
CA ALA A 35 11.89 -6.85 15.29
C ALA A 35 10.52 -6.94 15.98
N LYS A 36 9.85 -5.80 16.20
CA LYS A 36 8.55 -5.73 16.87
C LYS A 36 7.41 -5.21 16.00
N SER A 37 7.65 -4.93 14.72
CA SER A 37 6.63 -4.36 13.85
C SER A 37 6.81 -4.78 12.39
N LYS A 38 5.70 -5.18 11.78
CA LYS A 38 5.59 -5.54 10.36
C LYS A 38 4.70 -4.55 9.64
N TRP A 39 4.91 -4.43 8.34
CA TRP A 39 3.97 -3.71 7.49
C TRP A 39 2.64 -4.45 7.38
N ALA A 40 1.54 -3.72 7.56
CA ALA A 40 0.18 -4.20 7.34
C ALA A 40 -0.48 -3.36 6.25
N LEU A 41 -1.27 -4.01 5.39
CA LEU A 41 -2.12 -3.30 4.42
C LEU A 41 -3.11 -2.40 5.17
N ASP A 42 -3.17 -1.13 4.80
CA ASP A 42 -4.21 -0.20 5.26
C ASP A 42 -5.37 -0.21 4.27
N LYS A 43 -5.08 0.09 3.00
CA LYS A 43 -6.03 0.02 1.89
C LYS A 43 -5.33 -0.05 0.54
N ALA A 44 -6.06 -0.50 -0.48
CA ALA A 44 -5.63 -0.40 -1.86
C ALA A 44 -6.74 0.13 -2.77
N TYR A 45 -6.36 0.95 -3.73
CA TYR A 45 -7.23 1.47 -4.78
C TYR A 45 -6.80 0.93 -6.12
N VAL A 46 -7.73 0.35 -6.86
CA VAL A 46 -7.49 -0.07 -8.23
C VAL A 46 -8.27 0.81 -9.20
N ASN A 47 -7.55 1.36 -10.16
CA ASN A 47 -8.12 2.21 -11.21
C ASN A 47 -7.82 1.63 -12.59
N TRP A 48 -8.85 1.53 -13.42
CA TRP A 48 -8.74 1.10 -14.81
C TRP A 48 -8.90 2.30 -15.75
N ARG A 49 -8.03 2.38 -16.75
CA ARG A 49 -8.09 3.37 -17.84
C ARG A 49 -7.84 2.64 -19.16
N GLY A 50 -8.93 2.36 -19.88
CA GLY A 50 -8.88 1.51 -21.08
C GLY A 50 -8.37 0.11 -20.72
N ASP A 51 -7.30 -0.32 -21.38
CA ASP A 51 -6.67 -1.62 -21.13
C ASP A 51 -5.63 -1.61 -20.00
N SER A 52 -5.33 -0.45 -19.41
CA SER A 52 -4.34 -0.32 -18.33
C SER A 52 -5.01 -0.21 -16.96
N TYR A 53 -4.33 -0.71 -15.93
CA TYR A 53 -4.74 -0.54 -14.55
C TYR A 53 -3.59 -0.07 -13.66
N THR A 54 -3.93 0.54 -12.54
CA THR A 54 -2.99 0.89 -11.48
C THR A 54 -3.56 0.44 -10.14
N VAL A 55 -2.78 -0.34 -9.40
CA VAL A 55 -2.99 -0.65 -7.99
C VAL A 55 -2.21 0.36 -7.17
N ASN A 56 -2.85 1.08 -6.25
CA ASN A 56 -2.19 1.96 -5.30
C ASN A 56 -2.52 1.43 -3.90
N ALA A 57 -1.52 0.91 -3.18
CA ALA A 57 -1.67 0.36 -1.85
C ALA A 57 -0.96 1.23 -0.82
N THR A 58 -1.59 1.47 0.32
CA THR A 58 -0.96 2.06 1.49
C THR A 58 -0.73 0.99 2.54
N PHE A 59 0.43 1.04 3.19
CA PHE A 59 0.78 0.15 4.27
C PHE A 59 1.17 0.98 5.48
N THR A 60 0.88 0.44 6.66
CA THR A 60 1.25 1.07 7.93
C THR A 60 2.04 0.12 8.80
N ARG A 61 2.92 0.69 9.63
CA ARG A 61 3.59 -0.01 10.72
C ARG A 61 3.92 0.96 11.84
N PHE A 62 4.25 0.43 13.01
CA PHE A 62 4.94 1.21 14.03
C PHE A 62 6.45 1.24 13.71
N ASP A 63 7.03 2.43 13.59
CA ASP A 63 8.47 2.58 13.35
C ASP A 63 9.20 2.91 14.66
N GLU A 64 10.08 2.01 15.07
CA GLU A 64 10.81 2.09 16.34
C GLU A 64 11.77 3.28 16.40
N ALA A 65 12.30 3.75 15.26
CA ALA A 65 13.28 4.84 15.22
C ALA A 65 12.63 6.20 15.49
N VAL A 66 11.44 6.43 14.94
CA VAL A 66 10.65 7.66 15.16
C VAL A 66 9.62 7.51 16.27
N ARG A 67 9.43 6.29 16.80
CA ARG A 67 8.49 5.93 17.87
C ARG A 67 7.04 6.32 17.54
N ASP A 68 6.64 6.11 16.30
CA ASP A 68 5.34 6.55 15.78
C ASP A 68 4.81 5.59 14.71
N VAL A 69 3.54 5.71 14.35
CA VAL A 69 2.99 4.99 13.20
C VAL A 69 3.37 5.71 11.92
N VAL A 70 3.95 4.97 10.97
CA VAL A 70 4.30 5.48 9.65
C VAL A 70 3.45 4.80 8.58
N MET A 71 3.20 5.52 7.49
CA MET A 71 2.56 5.02 6.29
C MET A 71 3.50 5.11 5.11
N VAL A 72 3.49 4.11 4.24
CA VAL A 72 4.10 4.18 2.92
C VAL A 72 3.04 3.89 1.86
N GLY A 73 3.01 4.70 0.81
CA GLY A 73 2.21 4.45 -0.38
C GLY A 73 3.06 3.80 -1.46
N CYS A 74 2.56 2.73 -2.04
CA CYS A 74 3.16 2.04 -3.18
C CYS A 74 2.16 1.90 -4.31
N ASN A 75 2.65 1.83 -5.54
CA ASN A 75 1.82 1.61 -6.71
C ASN A 75 2.45 0.61 -7.66
N ALA A 76 1.59 -0.10 -8.37
CA ALA A 76 1.92 -1.02 -9.45
C ALA A 76 1.03 -0.72 -10.65
N GLU A 77 1.63 -0.59 -11.84
CA GLU A 77 0.92 -0.37 -13.10
C GLU A 77 0.95 -1.65 -13.95
N GLY A 78 -0.18 -2.05 -14.53
CA GLY A 78 -0.26 -3.20 -15.43
C GLY A 78 -1.25 -2.96 -16.57
N ASN A 79 -1.41 -3.92 -17.48
CA ASN A 79 -2.42 -3.86 -18.53
C ASN A 79 -2.97 -5.25 -18.91
N ARG A 80 -4.05 -5.30 -19.69
CA ARG A 80 -4.72 -6.56 -20.11
C ARG A 80 -3.89 -7.48 -20.98
N LYS A 81 -2.88 -6.97 -21.68
CA LYS A 81 -2.09 -7.72 -22.69
C LYS A 81 -0.76 -8.22 -22.13
N ASN A 82 -0.16 -7.46 -21.22
CA ASN A 82 1.07 -7.74 -20.52
C ASN A 82 0.91 -7.24 -19.09
N GLU A 83 1.19 -8.09 -18.11
CA GLU A 83 1.15 -7.71 -16.70
C GLU A 83 2.25 -6.71 -16.31
N LEU A 84 3.20 -6.33 -17.18
CA LEU A 84 4.47 -5.71 -16.78
C LEU A 84 4.35 -4.53 -15.78
N ILE A 85 4.89 -4.77 -14.59
CA ILE A 85 4.51 -4.16 -13.32
C ILE A 85 5.52 -3.08 -12.93
N LYS A 86 5.38 -1.88 -13.51
CA LYS A 86 6.15 -0.74 -13.00
C LYS A 86 5.71 -0.51 -11.56
N THR A 87 6.63 -0.75 -10.63
CA THR A 87 6.34 -0.70 -9.20
C THR A 87 7.17 0.40 -8.57
N SER A 88 6.56 1.21 -7.73
CA SER A 88 7.25 2.24 -6.96
C SER A 88 6.64 2.38 -5.58
N CYS A 89 7.47 2.78 -4.61
CA CYS A 89 7.02 3.19 -3.29
C CYS A 89 7.53 4.61 -3.01
N GLY A 90 6.72 5.38 -2.30
CA GLY A 90 7.12 6.66 -1.73
C GLY A 90 8.03 6.48 -0.51
N VAL A 91 8.25 7.57 0.21
CA VAL A 91 8.96 7.56 1.49
C VAL A 91 7.96 7.34 2.62
N PRO A 92 8.26 6.52 3.63
CA PRO A 92 7.44 6.41 4.82
C PRO A 92 7.27 7.77 5.53
N ILE A 93 6.04 8.12 5.87
CA ILE A 93 5.72 9.37 6.57
C ILE A 93 4.96 9.09 7.88
N PRO A 94 5.16 9.89 8.94
CA PRO A 94 4.35 9.78 10.16
C PRO A 94 2.87 10.06 9.90
N VAL A 95 2.00 9.26 10.50
CA VAL A 95 0.54 9.36 10.34
C VAL A 95 -0.19 9.27 11.67
N GLU A 96 -1.38 9.84 11.72
CA GLU A 96 -2.33 9.69 12.82
C GLU A 96 -3.61 9.01 12.36
N TYR A 97 -4.25 8.25 13.27
CA TYR A 97 -5.50 7.57 12.98
C TYR A 97 -6.69 8.47 13.28
N ASP A 98 -7.47 8.79 12.26
CA ASP A 98 -8.76 9.46 12.38
C ASP A 98 -9.84 8.41 12.67
N SER A 99 -10.30 8.34 13.92
CA SER A 99 -11.29 7.35 14.37
C SER A 99 -12.69 7.57 13.78
N TRP A 100 -13.01 8.79 13.33
CA TRP A 100 -14.29 9.09 12.69
C TRP A 100 -14.30 8.59 11.25
N LYS A 101 -13.20 8.80 10.53
CA LYS A 101 -13.04 8.30 9.16
C LYS A 101 -12.61 6.85 9.09
N LYS A 102 -12.07 6.32 10.20
CA LYS A 102 -11.42 5.01 10.29
C LYS A 102 -10.26 4.88 9.31
N GLU A 103 -9.43 5.93 9.22
CA GLU A 103 -8.33 6.02 8.25
C GLU A 103 -7.13 6.73 8.85
N TYR A 104 -5.93 6.35 8.40
CA TYR A 104 -4.71 7.09 8.71
C TYR A 104 -4.54 8.30 7.80
N SER A 105 -4.05 9.41 8.36
CA SER A 105 -3.76 10.65 7.64
C SER A 105 -2.36 11.17 7.99
N PRO A 106 -1.64 11.84 7.05
CA PRO A 106 -0.35 12.46 7.33
C PRO A 106 -0.42 13.46 8.49
N LYS A 107 0.51 13.35 9.45
CA LYS A 107 0.65 14.38 10.49
C LYS A 107 1.15 15.68 9.84
N GLY A 108 0.39 16.76 10.00
CA GLY A 108 0.75 18.09 9.47
C GLY A 108 0.12 18.48 8.13
N ALA A 109 -0.90 17.76 7.65
CA ALA A 109 -1.73 18.21 6.51
C ALA A 109 -2.82 19.25 6.90
N GLY A 110 -2.56 20.06 7.94
CA GLY A 110 -3.47 21.07 8.49
C GLY A 110 -2.92 22.49 8.37
#